data_AF-A0A9E4I1V9-F1
#
_entry.id   AF-A0A9E4I1V9-F1
#
_cell.length_a   1.000
_cell.length_b   1.000
_cell.length_c   1.000
_cell.angle_alpha   90.00
_cell.angle_beta   90.00
_cell.angle_gamma   90.00
#
_symmetry.space_group_name_H-M   'P 1'
#
loop_
_entity.id
_entity.type
_entity.pdbx_description
1 polymer ?
#
loop_
_entity_poly.entity_id
_entity_poly.type
_entity_poly.pdbx_seq_one_letter_code
_entity_poly.pdbx_strand_id
1 'polypeptide(L)'
;MKLDFVVLAITAYYTLALLIGGHFAVAAVQGDHGRFARISILDEEEALKVELADLEANVKRMENKVRRLSDNYLDLELLDERARVILGFASDHEIILN
;
A
#
# COMPACT_ATOMS: atom_id res chain seq x y z
N MET A 1 22.19 22.44 -63.16
CA MET A 1 22.97 21.41 -62.44
C MET A 1 23.52 21.88 -61.09
N LYS A 2 24.36 22.93 -61.00
CA LYS A 2 24.85 23.42 -59.69
C LYS A 2 23.74 24.05 -58.83
N LEU A 3 22.82 24.79 -59.43
CA LEU A 3 21.70 25.42 -58.72
C LEU A 3 20.73 24.36 -58.14
N ASP A 4 20.39 23.34 -58.93
CA ASP A 4 19.48 22.27 -58.51
C ASP A 4 20.06 21.46 -57.32
N PHE A 5 21.37 21.21 -57.34
CA PHE A 5 22.08 20.56 -56.24
C PHE A 5 22.06 21.40 -54.96
N VAL A 6 22.25 22.72 -55.07
CA VAL A 6 22.21 23.64 -53.93
C VAL A 6 20.79 23.71 -53.35
N VAL A 7 19.76 23.80 -54.19
CA VAL A 7 18.36 23.81 -53.75
C VAL A 7 18.02 22.51 -53.02
N LEU A 8 18.43 21.36 -53.56
CA LEU A 8 18.22 20.05 -52.93
C LEU A 8 18.88 19.99 -51.54
N ALA A 9 20.14 20.42 -51.43
CA ALA A 9 20.87 20.43 -50.16
C ALA A 9 20.21 21.31 -49.11
N ILE A 10 19.73 22.50 -49.50
CA ILE A 10 19.04 23.43 -48.59
C ILE A 10 17.71 22.83 -48.11
N THR A 11 16.91 22.26 -49.01
CA THR A 11 15.64 21.62 -48.62
C THR A 11 15.85 20.42 -47.69
N ALA A 12 16.86 19.58 -47.96
CA ALA A 12 17.20 18.45 -47.10
C ALA A 12 17.64 18.90 -45.71
N TYR A 13 18.45 19.97 -45.64
CA TYR A 13 18.89 20.56 -44.36
C TYR A 13 17.71 21.04 -43.51
N TYR A 14 16.80 21.84 -44.08
CA TYR A 14 15.63 22.32 -43.34
C TYR A 14 14.68 21.20 -42.94
N THR A 15 14.50 20.19 -43.80
CA THR A 15 13.65 19.03 -43.49
C THR A 15 14.22 18.25 -42.30
N LEU A 16 15.53 17.99 -42.30
CA LEU A 16 16.20 17.29 -41.20
C LEU A 16 16.16 18.10 -39.90
N ALA A 17 16.39 19.41 -39.97
CA ALA A 17 16.30 20.30 -38.81
C ALA A 17 14.89 20.31 -38.19
N LEU A 18 13.85 20.35 -39.03
CA LEU A 18 12.46 20.28 -38.58
C LEU A 18 12.09 18.92 -37.99
N LEU A 19 12.57 17.82 -38.57
CA LEU A 19 12.35 16.48 -38.02
C LEU A 19 13.00 16.32 -36.65
N ILE A 20 14.25 16.75 -36.50
CA ILE A 20 14.97 16.70 -35.23
C ILE A 20 14.29 17.60 -34.19
N GLY A 21 14.02 18.87 -34.54
CA GLY A 21 13.35 19.81 -33.65
C GLY A 21 11.94 19.36 -33.24
N GLY A 22 11.18 18.81 -34.17
CA GLY A 22 9.86 18.23 -33.93
C GLY A 22 9.93 16.99 -33.03
N HIS A 23 10.91 16.11 -33.26
CA HIS A 23 11.15 14.96 -32.39
C HIS A 23 11.50 15.40 -30.96
N PHE A 24 12.33 16.43 -30.80
CA PHE A 24 12.61 17.01 -29.48
C PHE A 24 11.39 17.69 -28.85
N ALA A 25 10.55 18.37 -29.62
CA ALA A 25 9.31 18.96 -29.11
C ALA A 25 8.34 17.87 -28.62
N VAL A 26 8.17 16.80 -29.39
CA VAL A 26 7.37 15.63 -29.00
C VAL A 26 7.99 14.92 -27.80
N ALA A 27 9.31 14.72 -27.78
CA ALA A 27 10.02 14.12 -26.66
C ALA A 27 10.07 15.02 -25.41
N ALA A 28 9.90 16.34 -25.53
CA ALA A 28 9.73 17.22 -24.38
C ALA A 28 8.31 17.13 -23.80
N VAL A 29 7.31 16.84 -24.64
CA VAL A 29 5.91 16.67 -24.26
C VAL A 29 5.63 15.25 -23.73
N GLN A 30 6.20 14.22 -24.37
CA GLN A 30 6.01 12.80 -24.05
C GLN A 30 7.15 12.21 -23.20
N GLY A 31 8.35 12.79 -23.25
CA GLY A 31 9.49 12.31 -22.47
C GLY A 31 9.38 12.78 -21.03
N ASP A 32 8.89 11.88 -20.19
CA ASP A 32 9.20 11.55 -18.79
C ASP A 32 10.05 12.46 -17.86
N HIS A 33 10.79 13.46 -18.30
CA HIS A 33 11.81 14.14 -17.48
C HIS A 33 11.40 15.51 -16.92
N GLY A 34 10.23 16.05 -17.27
CA GLY A 34 9.81 17.38 -16.78
C GLY A 34 8.76 17.39 -15.67
N ARG A 35 7.80 16.45 -15.70
CA ARG A 35 6.56 16.54 -14.90
C ARG A 35 5.98 15.21 -14.41
N PHE A 36 6.43 14.05 -14.91
CA PHE A 36 5.86 12.75 -14.51
C PHE A 36 6.55 12.09 -13.32
N ALA A 37 7.81 12.44 -13.03
CA ALA A 37 8.47 12.06 -11.77
C ALA A 37 7.83 12.67 -10.51
N ARG A 38 6.80 13.53 -10.64
CA ARG A 38 6.06 14.12 -9.52
C ARG A 38 4.58 13.71 -9.46
N ILE A 39 4.06 13.13 -10.54
CA ILE A 39 2.69 12.58 -10.57
C ILE A 39 2.71 11.17 -10.00
N SER A 40 3.74 10.37 -10.28
CA SER A 40 3.91 9.07 -9.60
C SER A 40 4.09 9.22 -8.09
N ILE A 41 4.76 10.27 -7.63
CA ILE A 41 4.99 10.52 -6.20
C ILE A 41 3.69 10.91 -5.49
N LEU A 42 2.78 11.66 -6.13
CA LEU A 42 1.51 12.04 -5.50
C LEU A 42 0.53 10.87 -5.40
N ASP A 43 0.45 10.03 -6.44
CA ASP A 43 -0.35 8.81 -6.40
C ASP A 43 0.19 7.82 -5.36
N GLU A 44 1.52 7.70 -5.25
CA GLU A 44 2.17 6.85 -4.25
C GLU A 44 2.02 7.40 -2.82
N GLU A 45 2.07 8.73 -2.64
CA GLU A 45 1.83 9.37 -1.34
C GLU A 45 0.38 9.18 -0.88
N GLU A 46 -0.60 9.28 -1.78
CA GLU A 46 -2.01 9.03 -1.45
C GLU A 46 -2.25 7.55 -1.11
N ALA A 47 -1.67 6.63 -1.89
CA ALA A 47 -1.75 5.19 -1.60
C ALA A 47 -1.13 4.83 -0.24
N LEU A 48 0.06 5.36 0.07
CA LEU A 48 0.75 5.14 1.35
C LEU A 48 -0.02 5.73 2.54
N LYS A 49 -0.69 6.88 2.37
CA LYS A 49 -1.55 7.47 3.42
C LYS A 49 -2.77 6.61 3.71
N VAL A 50 -3.39 6.03 2.69
CA VAL A 50 -4.51 5.10 2.86
C VAL A 50 -4.06 3.84 3.58
N GLU A 51 -2.91 3.28 3.20
CA GLU A 51 -2.33 2.10 3.86
C GLU A 51 -1.98 2.37 5.33
N LEU A 52 -1.37 3.53 5.61
CA LEU A 52 -1.06 3.95 6.98
C LEU A 52 -2.33 4.09 7.82
N ALA A 53 -3.37 4.73 7.28
CA ALA A 53 -4.65 4.90 8.00
C ALA A 53 -5.31 3.55 8.34
N ASP A 54 -5.25 2.57 7.42
CA ASP A 54 -5.76 1.22 7.71
C ASP A 54 -4.91 0.51 8.77
N LEU A 55 -3.59 0.62 8.69
CA LEU A 55 -2.69 0.01 9.67
C LEU A 55 -2.87 0.62 11.06
N GLU A 56 -3.02 1.94 11.17
CA GLU A 56 -3.33 2.62 12.43
C GLU A 56 -4.69 2.18 13.00
N ALA A 57 -5.70 1.99 12.16
CA ALA A 57 -7.00 1.46 12.57
C ALA A 57 -6.87 0.01 13.08
N ASN A 58 -6.03 -0.80 12.43
CA ASN A 58 -5.72 -2.17 12.82
C ASN A 58 -5.01 -2.21 14.19
N VAL A 59 -4.02 -1.36 14.41
CA VAL A 59 -3.32 -1.21 15.70
C VAL A 59 -4.30 -0.79 16.78
N LYS A 60 -5.09 0.27 16.58
CA LYS A 60 -6.11 0.70 17.57
C LYS A 60 -7.11 -0.40 17.90
N ARG A 61 -7.50 -1.21 16.92
CA ARG A 61 -8.38 -2.36 17.14
C ARG A 61 -7.70 -3.44 17.98
N MET A 62 -6.43 -3.72 17.72
CA MET A 62 -5.64 -4.68 18.50
C MET A 62 -5.41 -4.17 19.93
N GLU A 63 -5.01 -2.91 20.11
CA GLU A 63 -4.86 -2.28 21.42
C GLU A 63 -6.18 -2.29 22.21
N ASN A 64 -7.31 -2.00 21.57
CA ASN A 64 -8.62 -2.10 22.21
C ASN A 64 -8.97 -3.55 22.58
N LYS A 65 -8.61 -4.55 21.76
CA LYS A 65 -8.80 -5.96 22.09
C LYS A 65 -7.92 -6.36 23.28
N VAL A 66 -6.64 -6.00 23.27
CA VAL A 66 -5.69 -6.27 24.36
C VAL A 66 -6.13 -5.58 25.64
N ARG A 67 -6.56 -4.31 25.58
CA ARG A 67 -7.11 -3.59 26.74
C ARG A 67 -8.36 -4.26 27.28
N ARG A 68 -9.27 -4.72 26.41
CA ARG A 68 -10.48 -5.46 26.82
C ARG A 68 -10.18 -6.86 27.36
N LEU A 69 -9.10 -7.49 26.89
CA LEU A 69 -8.55 -8.73 27.47
C LEU A 69 -7.84 -8.46 28.82
N SER A 70 -7.33 -7.23 29.02
CA SER A 70 -6.49 -6.87 30.17
C SER A 70 -7.25 -6.32 31.37
N ASP A 71 -8.38 -5.62 31.18
CA ASP A 71 -8.82 -4.67 32.21
C ASP A 71 -10.15 -4.97 32.91
N ASN A 72 -10.86 -6.08 32.61
CA ASN A 72 -12.05 -6.39 33.44
C ASN A 72 -12.67 -7.80 33.38
N TYR A 73 -12.19 -8.76 32.56
CA TYR A 73 -12.86 -10.08 32.49
C TYR A 73 -11.96 -11.24 32.06
N LEU A 74 -10.64 -11.18 32.32
CA LEU A 74 -9.91 -12.42 32.52
C LEU A 74 -10.10 -12.82 33.99
N ASP A 75 -11.34 -13.20 34.31
CA ASP A 75 -11.65 -13.90 35.55
C ASP A 75 -10.82 -15.19 35.53
N LEU A 76 -9.60 -15.12 36.08
CA LEU A 76 -8.81 -16.32 36.38
C LEU A 76 -9.64 -17.26 37.27
N GLU A 77 -10.60 -16.73 38.04
CA GLU A 77 -11.60 -17.50 38.79
C GLU A 77 -12.61 -18.23 37.87
N LEU A 78 -13.08 -17.65 36.76
CA LEU A 78 -13.96 -18.34 35.80
C LEU A 78 -13.21 -19.33 34.88
N LEU A 79 -11.89 -19.14 34.68
CA LEU A 79 -11.06 -20.13 33.99
C LEU A 79 -10.83 -21.36 34.87
N ASP A 80 -10.66 -21.19 36.19
CA ASP A 80 -10.56 -22.30 37.15
C ASP A 80 -11.91 -23.02 37.29
N GLU A 81 -13.02 -22.29 37.30
CA GLU A 81 -14.38 -22.86 37.35
C GLU A 81 -14.72 -23.67 36.08
N ARG A 82 -14.38 -23.15 34.89
CA ARG A 82 -14.54 -23.91 33.61
C ARG A 82 -13.54 -25.06 33.49
N ALA A 83 -12.32 -24.91 34.00
CA ALA A 83 -11.33 -25.99 34.01
C ALA A 83 -11.77 -27.14 34.93
N ARG A 84 -12.35 -26.83 36.10
CA ARG A 84 -12.85 -27.82 37.07
C ARG A 84 -14.07 -28.59 36.57
N VAL A 85 -14.96 -27.93 35.81
CA VAL A 85 -16.12 -28.57 35.16
C VAL A 85 -15.72 -29.47 33.98
N ILE A 86 -14.67 -29.12 33.23
CA ILE A 86 -14.22 -29.88 32.05
C ILE A 86 -13.27 -31.03 32.43
N LEU A 87 -12.45 -30.86 33.48
CA LEU A 87 -11.42 -31.84 33.89
C LEU A 87 -11.88 -32.86 34.94
N GLY A 88 -13.12 -32.79 35.44
CA GLY A 88 -13.76 -33.91 36.15
C GLY A 88 -13.04 -34.38 37.43
N PHE A 89 -12.47 -33.47 38.22
CA PHE A 89 -11.91 -33.79 39.54
C PHE A 89 -12.77 -33.22 40.68
N ALA A 90 -13.98 -33.74 40.78
CA ALA A 90 -14.58 -33.97 42.09
C ALA A 90 -14.81 -35.47 42.17
N SER A 91 -13.83 -36.17 42.77
CA SER A 91 -13.99 -37.58 43.13
C SER A 91 -15.25 -37.75 43.97
N ASP A 92 -16.24 -38.37 43.37
CA ASP A 92 -17.13 -39.47 43.76
C ASP A 92 -16.99 -40.11 45.17
N HIS A 93 -16.72 -39.33 46.23
CA HIS A 93 -16.67 -39.82 47.63
C HIS A 93 -17.48 -38.95 48.61
N GLU A 94 -18.56 -38.33 48.13
CA GLU A 94 -19.65 -37.94 49.02
C GLU A 94 -20.87 -38.79 48.70
N ILE A 95 -21.39 -39.45 49.75
CA ILE A 95 -22.42 -40.48 49.70
C ILE A 95 -23.70 -39.90 49.08
N ILE A 96 -24.08 -40.38 47.89
CA ILE A 96 -25.48 -40.45 47.46
C ILE A 96 -25.76 -41.88 47.01
N LEU A 97 -26.72 -42.49 47.70
CA LEU A 97 -27.26 -43.83 47.44
C LEU A 97 -27.76 -43.97 46.00
N ASN A 98 -27.15 -44.85 45.19
CA ASN A 98 -27.79 -46.01 44.53
C ASN A 98 -26.77 -46.77 43.65
#